data_AF-A0A661K5F6-F1
#
_entry.id   AF-A0A661K5F6-F1
#
_cell.length_a   1.000
_cell.length_b   1.000
_cell.length_c   1.000
_cell.angle_alpha   90.00
_cell.angle_beta   90.00
_cell.angle_gamma   90.00
#
_symmetry.space_group_name_H-M   'P 1'
#
loop_
_entity.id
_entity.type
_entity.pdbx_description
1 polymer ?
#
loop_
_entity_poly.entity_id
_entity_poly.type
_entity_poly.pdbx_seq_one_letter_code
_entity_poly.pdbx_strand_id
1 'polypeptide(L)'
;GVWLIFELFNLALKNWHYINVPRNLPIRWLGYFVAYATVLPGIFETATFLKNIGLFQKLEKGKKWQPGKQWKLWFPVMGFACLILPVVLPQYFFPLVWLGFVFLLEPLNISEGQPSLVREAMRGSWRELGLLLVSGAICGFLWELWNYWAGGKWIYTVPWVGNIKLFEMPVLGFLGFPPFAVECYVMMTSLFLLRDKLVGGFGSESTRKHCRSRLVGSVSILVAMCLYCVVFSLIDKYTVISFR
;
A
#
# COMPACT_ATOMS: atom_id res chain seq x y z
N GLY A 1 -3.66 4.14 7.23
CA GLY A 1 -4.71 4.50 6.25
C GLY A 1 -4.72 3.56 5.06
N VAL A 2 -3.74 3.66 4.15
CA VAL A 2 -3.68 2.83 2.93
C VAL A 2 -3.77 1.33 3.23
N TRP A 3 -3.19 0.86 4.34
CA TRP A 3 -3.32 -0.54 4.80
C TRP A 3 -4.77 -1.03 4.93
N LEU A 4 -5.74 -0.16 5.26
CA LEU A 4 -7.15 -0.55 5.39
C LEU A 4 -7.73 -1.14 4.09
N ILE A 5 -7.19 -0.74 2.94
CA ILE A 5 -7.60 -1.29 1.64
C ILE A 5 -7.21 -2.77 1.55
N PHE A 6 -6.01 -3.12 2.02
CA PHE A 6 -5.53 -4.50 2.06
C PHE A 6 -6.27 -5.34 3.09
N GLU A 7 -6.69 -4.75 4.22
CA GLU A 7 -7.60 -5.41 5.17
C GLU A 7 -8.96 -5.74 4.53
N LEU A 8 -9.50 -4.86 3.69
CA LEU A 8 -10.73 -5.16 2.94
C LEU A 8 -10.53 -6.32 1.95
N PHE A 9 -9.40 -6.38 1.24
CA PHE A 9 -9.05 -7.55 0.43
C PHE A 9 -8.95 -8.81 1.27
N ASN A 10 -8.35 -8.71 2.47
CA ASN A 10 -8.18 -9.85 3.36
C ASN A 10 -9.49 -10.47 3.84
N LEU A 11 -10.60 -9.73 3.84
CA LEU A 11 -11.93 -10.32 4.11
C LEU A 11 -12.29 -11.43 3.11
N ALA A 12 -11.85 -11.30 1.86
CA ALA A 12 -12.01 -12.32 0.83
C ALA A 12 -10.84 -13.32 0.84
N LEU A 13 -9.60 -12.83 0.95
CA LEU A 13 -8.40 -13.67 0.87
C LEU A 13 -8.26 -14.62 2.07
N LYS A 14 -8.54 -14.13 3.28
CA LYS A 14 -8.28 -14.81 4.56
C LYS A 14 -6.84 -15.32 4.66
N ASN A 15 -5.90 -14.49 4.21
CA ASN A 15 -4.48 -14.82 4.16
C ASN A 15 -3.77 -14.52 5.48
N TRP A 16 -4.27 -13.59 6.28
CA TRP A 16 -3.76 -13.31 7.61
C TRP A 16 -4.86 -13.11 8.64
N HIS A 17 -4.54 -13.41 9.89
CA HIS A 17 -5.44 -13.33 11.04
C HIS A 17 -4.74 -12.73 12.25
N TYR A 18 -5.48 -12.02 13.10
CA TYR A 18 -4.95 -11.45 14.33
C TYR A 18 -5.26 -12.32 15.55
N ILE A 19 -4.24 -12.61 16.35
CA ILE A 19 -4.36 -13.37 17.60
C ILE A 19 -3.84 -12.57 18.80
N ASN A 20 -4.34 -12.90 19.99
CA ASN A 20 -3.98 -12.29 21.28
C ASN A 20 -4.10 -10.76 21.32
N VAL A 21 -5.02 -10.17 20.55
CA VAL A 21 -5.27 -8.73 20.60
C VAL A 21 -6.04 -8.35 21.88
N PRO A 22 -5.83 -7.14 22.45
CA PRO A 22 -6.50 -6.72 23.68
C PRO A 22 -8.03 -6.83 23.60
N ARG A 23 -8.67 -7.30 24.68
CA ARG A 23 -10.15 -7.38 24.74
C ARG A 23 -10.82 -6.01 24.78
N ASN A 24 -10.17 -5.05 25.44
CA ASN A 24 -10.65 -3.68 25.55
C ASN A 24 -10.67 -2.98 24.17
N LEU A 25 -11.86 -2.56 23.74
CA LEU A 25 -12.10 -2.01 22.41
C LEU A 25 -11.30 -0.71 22.14
N PRO A 26 -11.33 0.33 23.01
CA PRO A 26 -10.50 1.52 22.82
C PRO A 26 -9.00 1.22 22.67
N ILE A 27 -8.45 0.36 23.52
CA ILE A 27 -7.01 0.00 23.46
C ILE A 27 -6.71 -0.74 22.15
N ARG A 28 -7.57 -1.68 21.75
CA ARG A 28 -7.41 -2.45 20.52
C ARG A 28 -7.46 -1.57 19.28
N TRP A 29 -8.46 -0.71 19.17
CA TRP A 29 -8.63 0.18 18.01
C TRP A 29 -7.56 1.26 17.94
N LEU A 30 -7.12 1.79 19.09
CA LEU A 30 -5.96 2.67 19.13
C LEU A 30 -4.69 1.95 18.66
N GLY A 31 -4.50 0.69 19.09
CA GLY A 31 -3.42 -0.17 18.63
C GLY A 31 -3.44 -0.37 17.11
N TYR A 32 -4.59 -0.70 16.52
CA TYR A 32 -4.76 -0.80 15.07
C TYR A 32 -4.41 0.51 14.36
N PHE A 33 -4.93 1.63 14.87
CA PHE A 33 -4.68 2.94 14.27
C PHE A 33 -3.18 3.26 14.23
N VAL A 34 -2.48 3.10 15.36
CA VAL A 34 -1.05 3.37 15.46
C VAL A 34 -0.26 2.42 14.56
N ALA A 35 -0.53 1.11 14.63
CA ALA A 35 0.18 0.11 13.81
C ALA A 35 0.00 0.35 12.31
N TYR A 36 -1.20 0.69 11.85
CA TYR A 36 -1.46 0.92 10.43
C TYR A 36 -1.05 2.33 9.96
N ALA A 37 -0.84 3.27 10.88
CA ALA A 37 -0.34 4.61 10.57
C ALA A 37 1.16 4.61 10.30
N THR A 38 1.94 3.72 10.93
CA THR A 38 3.40 3.65 10.77
C THR A 38 3.87 3.00 9.47
N VAL A 39 2.98 2.32 8.74
CA VAL A 39 3.32 1.61 7.48
C VAL A 39 3.94 2.54 6.43
N LEU A 40 3.26 3.64 6.09
CA LEU A 40 3.75 4.58 5.07
C LEU A 40 5.02 5.32 5.50
N PRO A 41 5.10 5.91 6.72
CA PRO A 41 6.35 6.47 7.23
C PRO A 41 7.49 5.45 7.21
N GLY A 42 7.26 4.21 7.64
CA GLY A 42 8.29 3.16 7.67
C GLY A 42 8.89 2.93 6.28
N ILE A 43 8.05 2.78 5.25
CA ILE A 43 8.50 2.59 3.87
C ILE A 43 9.25 3.81 3.33
N PHE A 44 8.69 5.01 3.47
CA PHE A 44 9.28 6.19 2.83
C PHE A 44 10.53 6.70 3.55
N GLU A 45 10.58 6.61 4.88
CA GLU A 45 11.79 6.96 5.64
C GLU A 45 12.93 5.97 5.33
N THR A 46 12.63 4.68 5.25
CA THR A 46 13.63 3.67 4.84
C THR A 46 14.11 3.95 3.41
N ALA A 47 13.21 4.23 2.46
CA ALA A 47 13.60 4.57 1.09
C ALA A 47 14.47 5.85 1.04
N THR A 48 14.11 6.86 1.82
CA THR A 48 14.85 8.13 1.93
C THR A 48 16.23 7.92 2.55
N PHE A 49 16.33 7.12 3.60
CA PHE A 49 17.60 6.73 4.21
C PHE A 49 18.50 6.03 3.19
N LEU A 50 17.99 5.02 2.48
CA LEU A 50 18.72 4.31 1.43
C LEU A 50 19.17 5.24 0.29
N LYS A 51 18.33 6.22 -0.06
CA LYS A 51 18.66 7.25 -1.05
C LYS A 51 19.81 8.13 -0.58
N ASN A 52 19.80 8.56 0.68
CA ASN A 52 20.79 9.46 1.27
C ASN A 52 22.17 8.79 1.43
N ILE A 53 22.22 7.49 1.72
CA ILE A 53 23.49 6.73 1.72
C ILE A 53 24.01 6.41 0.31
N GLY A 54 23.31 6.86 -0.74
CA GLY A 54 23.76 6.70 -2.12
C GLY A 54 23.46 5.32 -2.74
N LEU A 55 22.53 4.55 -2.18
CA LEU A 55 22.19 3.24 -2.77
C LEU A 55 21.64 3.42 -4.19
N PHE A 56 22.03 2.51 -5.07
CA PHE A 56 21.59 2.42 -6.47
C PHE A 56 21.81 3.66 -7.34
N GLN A 57 22.81 4.50 -7.05
CA GLN A 57 23.19 5.62 -7.94
C GLN A 57 23.42 5.18 -9.39
N LYS A 58 23.99 3.98 -9.62
CA LYS A 58 24.19 3.43 -10.97
C LYS A 58 22.88 3.19 -11.74
N LEU A 59 21.75 2.99 -11.06
CA LEU A 59 20.45 2.78 -11.68
C LEU A 59 19.82 4.06 -12.24
N GLU A 60 20.38 5.24 -11.98
CA GLU A 60 19.92 6.49 -12.61
C GLU A 60 20.23 6.54 -14.11
N LYS A 61 21.27 5.81 -14.53
CA LYS A 61 21.75 5.73 -15.92
C LYS A 61 21.51 4.34 -16.52
N GLY A 62 20.37 3.73 -16.19
CA GLY A 62 19.96 2.43 -16.72
C GLY A 62 19.40 2.51 -18.14
N LYS A 63 18.96 1.35 -18.65
CA LYS A 63 18.34 1.25 -19.98
C LYS A 63 16.99 1.97 -19.98
N LYS A 64 16.80 2.87 -20.96
CA LYS A 64 15.51 3.53 -21.18
C LYS A 64 14.45 2.51 -21.58
N TRP A 65 13.30 2.56 -20.91
CA TRP A 65 12.14 1.77 -21.29
C TRP A 65 11.23 2.56 -22.23
N GLN A 66 10.91 1.98 -23.39
CA GLN A 66 9.96 2.56 -24.33
C GLN A 66 8.70 1.69 -24.34
N PRO A 67 7.70 1.98 -23.51
CA PRO A 67 6.47 1.21 -23.52
C PRO A 67 5.73 1.39 -24.86
N GLY A 68 5.16 0.30 -25.38
CA GLY A 68 4.43 0.32 -26.65
C GLY A 68 3.21 1.24 -26.62
N LYS A 69 2.73 1.70 -27.78
CA LYS A 69 1.67 2.74 -27.90
C LYS A 69 0.40 2.47 -27.07
N GLN A 70 0.06 1.20 -26.84
CA GLN A 70 -1.15 0.78 -26.14
C GLN A 70 -0.96 0.56 -24.63
N TRP A 71 0.22 0.82 -24.06
CA TRP A 71 0.48 0.49 -22.65
C TRP A 71 -0.49 1.18 -21.68
N LYS A 72 -0.89 2.43 -21.96
CA LYS A 72 -1.85 3.19 -21.14
C LYS A 72 -3.27 2.59 -21.16
N LEU A 73 -3.59 1.78 -22.17
CA LEU A 73 -4.84 1.02 -22.24
C LEU A 73 -4.72 -0.30 -21.47
N TRP A 74 -3.63 -1.03 -21.67
CA TRP A 74 -3.45 -2.37 -21.10
C TRP A 74 -3.10 -2.36 -19.61
N PHE A 75 -2.38 -1.34 -19.13
CA PHE A 75 -2.03 -1.23 -17.71
C PHE A 75 -3.27 -1.17 -16.80
N PRO A 76 -4.27 -0.30 -17.03
CA PRO A 76 -5.48 -0.31 -16.21
C PRO A 76 -6.26 -1.62 -16.29
N VAL A 77 -6.30 -2.27 -17.46
CA VAL A 77 -6.94 -3.59 -17.63
C VAL A 77 -6.24 -4.64 -16.78
N MET A 78 -4.91 -4.68 -16.79
CA MET A 78 -4.11 -5.56 -15.93
C MET A 78 -4.30 -5.24 -14.45
N GLY A 79 -4.33 -3.95 -14.08
CA GLY A 79 -4.57 -3.51 -12.72
C GLY A 79 -5.94 -3.95 -12.22
N PHE A 80 -6.98 -3.76 -13.03
CA PHE A 80 -8.33 -4.22 -12.69
C PHE A 80 -8.39 -5.74 -12.53
N ALA A 81 -7.79 -6.51 -13.45
CA ALA A 81 -7.69 -7.96 -13.31
C ALA A 81 -6.96 -8.36 -12.01
N CYS A 82 -5.85 -7.69 -11.68
CA CYS A 82 -5.07 -7.93 -10.48
C CYS A 82 -5.82 -7.60 -9.17
N LEU A 83 -6.81 -6.70 -9.20
CA LEU A 83 -7.63 -6.36 -8.05
C LEU A 83 -8.90 -7.23 -7.94
N ILE A 84 -9.50 -7.64 -9.06
CA ILE A 84 -10.74 -8.44 -9.05
C ILE A 84 -10.46 -9.94 -8.86
N LEU A 85 -9.46 -10.50 -9.55
CA LEU A 85 -9.18 -11.93 -9.48
C LEU A 85 -8.87 -12.44 -8.06
N PRO A 86 -8.12 -11.72 -7.19
CA PRO A 86 -7.93 -12.13 -5.81
C PRO A 86 -9.23 -12.20 -5.00
N VAL A 87 -10.24 -11.42 -5.35
CA VAL A 87 -11.54 -11.43 -4.66
C VAL A 87 -12.42 -12.59 -5.14
N VAL A 88 -12.41 -12.88 -6.44
CA VAL A 88 -13.24 -13.93 -7.05
C VAL A 88 -12.65 -15.32 -6.82
N LEU A 89 -11.33 -15.46 -6.94
CA LEU A 89 -10.58 -16.72 -6.83
C LEU A 89 -9.36 -16.56 -5.91
N PRO A 90 -9.58 -16.29 -4.60
CA PRO A 90 -8.54 -15.96 -3.64
C PRO A 90 -7.47 -17.04 -3.49
N GLN A 91 -7.83 -18.31 -3.64
CA GLN A 91 -6.91 -19.43 -3.44
C GLN A 91 -5.73 -19.48 -4.43
N TYR A 92 -5.86 -18.82 -5.59
CA TYR A 92 -4.86 -18.84 -6.65
C TYR A 92 -4.30 -17.45 -6.95
N PHE A 93 -5.15 -16.43 -6.94
CA PHE A 93 -4.77 -15.09 -7.41
C PHE A 93 -4.43 -14.12 -6.29
N PHE A 94 -4.35 -14.57 -5.03
CA PHE A 94 -3.93 -13.72 -3.92
C PHE A 94 -2.62 -12.93 -4.15
N PRO A 95 -1.60 -13.42 -4.88
CA PRO A 95 -0.37 -12.64 -5.07
C PRO A 95 -0.58 -11.39 -5.94
N LEU A 96 -1.62 -11.36 -6.78
CA LEU A 96 -1.85 -10.24 -7.70
C LEU A 96 -2.26 -8.95 -6.99
N VAL A 97 -2.79 -9.05 -5.76
CA VAL A 97 -3.23 -7.89 -4.98
C VAL A 97 -2.12 -6.87 -4.76
N TRP A 98 -0.85 -7.31 -4.75
CA TRP A 98 0.33 -6.47 -4.51
C TRP A 98 0.84 -5.72 -5.74
N LEU A 99 0.21 -5.91 -6.91
CA LEU A 99 0.58 -5.21 -8.16
C LEU A 99 -0.59 -4.42 -8.76
N GLY A 100 -1.81 -4.63 -8.28
CA GLY A 100 -3.02 -4.11 -8.87
C GLY A 100 -3.04 -2.59 -8.93
N PHE A 101 -2.67 -1.92 -7.84
CA PHE A 101 -2.66 -0.45 -7.80
C PHE A 101 -1.52 0.15 -8.62
N VAL A 102 -0.37 -0.54 -8.74
CA VAL A 102 0.72 -0.08 -9.61
C VAL A 102 0.22 0.03 -11.05
N PHE A 103 -0.35 -1.04 -11.58
CA PHE A 103 -0.82 -1.06 -12.96
C PHE A 103 -2.03 -0.15 -13.18
N LEU A 104 -2.91 -0.02 -12.19
CA LEU A 104 -4.11 0.81 -12.29
C LEU A 104 -3.77 2.31 -12.30
N LEU A 105 -2.85 2.76 -11.44
CA LEU A 105 -2.68 4.17 -11.12
C LEU A 105 -1.48 4.83 -11.80
N GLU A 106 -0.43 4.09 -12.22
CA GLU A 106 0.70 4.68 -12.95
C GLU A 106 0.29 5.43 -14.25
N PRO A 107 -0.61 4.89 -15.10
CA PRO A 107 -1.11 5.61 -16.28
C PRO A 107 -1.80 6.93 -15.94
N LEU A 108 -2.52 6.99 -14.82
CA LEU A 108 -3.19 8.20 -14.33
C LEU A 108 -2.17 9.22 -13.82
N ASN A 109 -1.24 8.79 -12.96
CA ASN A 109 -0.22 9.66 -12.38
C ASN A 109 0.65 10.30 -13.48
N ILE A 110 1.09 9.51 -14.46
CA ILE A 110 1.92 10.05 -15.55
C ILE A 110 1.13 11.04 -16.44
N SER A 111 -0.16 10.79 -16.72
CA SER A 111 -0.99 11.66 -17.56
C SER A 111 -1.29 13.00 -16.90
N GLU A 112 -1.32 13.02 -15.57
CA GLU A 112 -1.66 14.19 -14.75
C GLU A 112 -0.41 14.94 -14.27
N GLY A 113 0.75 14.66 -14.87
CA GLY A 113 2.00 15.35 -14.56
C GLY A 113 2.66 14.95 -13.24
N GLN A 114 2.03 14.09 -12.44
CA GLN A 114 2.51 13.64 -11.13
C GLN A 114 3.83 12.84 -11.22
N PRO A 115 4.56 12.67 -10.10
CA PRO A 115 5.64 11.70 -10.00
C PRO A 115 5.19 10.32 -10.51
N SER A 116 6.04 9.64 -11.29
CA SER A 116 5.70 8.36 -11.91
C SER A 116 6.97 7.54 -12.12
N LEU A 117 6.91 6.27 -11.73
CA LEU A 117 8.00 5.32 -11.91
C LEU A 117 8.16 4.95 -13.38
N VAL A 118 7.06 4.90 -14.14
CA VAL A 118 7.11 4.73 -15.60
C VAL A 118 7.85 5.89 -16.26
N ARG A 119 7.61 7.14 -15.83
CA ARG A 119 8.33 8.31 -16.36
C ARG A 119 9.83 8.22 -16.12
N GLU A 120 10.23 7.81 -14.92
CA GLU A 120 11.64 7.63 -14.58
C GLU A 120 12.27 6.50 -15.40
N ALA A 121 11.58 5.37 -15.55
CA ALA A 121 12.01 4.26 -16.41
C ALA A 121 12.17 4.68 -17.88
N MET A 122 11.27 5.54 -18.41
CA MET A 122 11.37 6.11 -19.76
C MET A 122 12.61 7.00 -19.93
N ARG A 123 13.05 7.66 -18.86
CA ARG A 123 14.29 8.45 -18.82
C ARG A 123 15.54 7.59 -18.61
N GLY A 124 15.36 6.32 -18.26
CA GLY A 124 16.44 5.36 -17.95
C GLY A 124 16.78 5.28 -16.46
N SER A 125 16.06 6.00 -15.60
CA SER A 125 16.24 5.96 -14.16
C SER A 125 15.35 4.89 -13.53
N TRP A 126 15.98 3.88 -12.94
CA TRP A 126 15.32 2.80 -12.19
C TRP A 126 15.59 2.91 -10.69
N ARG A 127 16.29 3.97 -10.27
CA ARG A 127 16.78 4.14 -8.90
C ARG A 127 15.62 4.19 -7.90
N GLU A 128 14.60 5.00 -8.17
CA GLU A 128 13.45 5.13 -7.27
C GLU A 128 12.70 3.80 -7.10
N LEU A 129 12.47 3.06 -8.19
CA LEU A 129 11.87 1.73 -8.13
C LEU A 129 12.73 0.77 -7.27
N GLY A 130 14.04 0.72 -7.51
CA GLY A 130 14.95 -0.12 -6.74
C GLY A 130 14.96 0.22 -5.25
N LEU A 131 14.96 1.51 -4.90
CA LEU A 131 14.90 1.98 -3.51
C LEU A 131 13.59 1.58 -2.83
N LEU A 132 12.45 1.70 -3.52
CA LEU A 132 11.15 1.27 -3.00
C LEU A 132 11.09 -0.24 -2.78
N LEU A 133 11.57 -1.04 -3.74
CA LEU A 133 11.60 -2.50 -3.62
C LEU A 133 12.45 -2.95 -2.41
N VAL A 134 13.65 -2.38 -2.24
CA VAL A 134 14.52 -2.72 -1.10
C VAL A 134 13.96 -2.19 0.22
N SER A 135 13.36 -0.99 0.22
CA SER A 135 12.66 -0.46 1.39
C SER A 135 11.53 -1.39 1.83
N GLY A 136 10.69 -1.82 0.89
CA GLY A 136 9.64 -2.80 1.15
C GLY A 136 10.19 -4.10 1.73
N ALA A 137 11.28 -4.64 1.16
CA ALA A 137 11.94 -5.84 1.68
C ALA A 137 12.43 -5.67 3.14
N ILE A 138 13.09 -4.54 3.44
CA ILE A 138 13.60 -4.25 4.78
C ILE A 138 12.46 -4.08 5.77
N CYS A 139 11.45 -3.26 5.43
CA CYS A 139 10.29 -3.04 6.28
C CYS A 139 9.54 -4.35 6.53
N GLY A 140 9.31 -5.16 5.50
CA GLY A 140 8.69 -6.47 5.62
C GLY A 140 9.44 -7.40 6.57
N PHE A 141 10.77 -7.47 6.43
CA PHE A 141 11.60 -8.23 7.36
C PHE A 141 11.48 -7.74 8.80
N LEU A 142 11.57 -6.42 9.03
CA LEU A 142 11.46 -5.84 10.37
C LEU A 142 10.07 -6.04 10.98
N TRP A 143 9.00 -5.92 10.18
CA TRP A 143 7.64 -6.18 10.64
C TRP A 143 7.47 -7.63 11.07
N GLU A 144 7.96 -8.59 10.30
CA GLU A 144 7.89 -10.00 10.70
C GLU A 144 8.73 -10.31 11.94
N LEU A 145 9.92 -9.70 12.04
CA LEU A 145 10.75 -9.82 13.23
C LEU A 145 10.02 -9.32 14.48
N TRP A 146 9.41 -8.13 14.43
CA TRP A 146 8.68 -7.59 15.58
C TRP A 146 7.39 -8.34 15.88
N ASN A 147 6.66 -8.74 14.85
CA ASN A 147 5.43 -9.52 14.95
C ASN A 147 5.66 -10.87 15.65
N TYR A 148 6.79 -11.52 15.37
CA TYR A 148 7.15 -12.80 15.98
C TYR A 148 7.18 -12.72 17.51
N TRP A 149 7.74 -11.63 18.06
CA TRP A 149 7.88 -11.41 19.51
C TRP A 149 6.69 -10.71 20.15
N ALA A 150 5.77 -10.16 19.36
CA ALA A 150 4.65 -9.40 19.88
C ALA A 150 3.64 -10.29 20.61
N GLY A 151 3.09 -9.79 21.73
CA GLY A 151 2.04 -10.48 22.48
C GLY A 151 0.78 -10.66 21.65
N GLY A 152 0.28 -9.56 21.06
CA GLY A 152 -0.74 -9.58 20.00
C GLY A 152 -0.05 -9.50 18.63
N LYS A 153 -0.35 -10.46 17.76
CA LYS A 153 0.37 -10.66 16.49
C LYS A 153 -0.57 -11.04 15.34
N TRP A 154 -0.09 -10.89 14.11
CA TRP A 154 -0.74 -11.50 12.95
C TRP A 154 -0.07 -12.82 12.58
N ILE A 155 -0.88 -13.79 12.13
CA ILE A 155 -0.42 -15.09 11.64
C ILE A 155 -0.93 -15.31 10.22
N TYR A 156 -0.17 -16.08 9.43
CA TYR A 156 -0.46 -16.29 8.02
C TYR A 156 -1.06 -17.67 7.73
N THR A 157 -2.10 -17.66 6.92
CA THR A 157 -2.84 -18.80 6.38
C THR A 157 -2.82 -18.78 4.85
N VAL A 158 -1.64 -18.55 4.27
CA VAL A 158 -1.48 -18.44 2.82
C VAL A 158 -1.59 -19.82 2.16
N PRO A 159 -2.43 -19.98 1.13
CA PRO A 159 -2.55 -21.24 0.39
C PRO A 159 -1.21 -21.70 -0.22
N TRP A 160 -0.99 -23.02 -0.25
CA TRP A 160 0.09 -23.72 -0.97
C TRP A 160 1.54 -23.49 -0.50
N VAL A 161 1.86 -22.39 0.17
CA VAL A 161 3.25 -21.97 0.47
C VAL A 161 3.63 -22.04 1.94
N GLY A 162 2.76 -22.57 2.81
CA GLY A 162 2.93 -22.54 4.27
C GLY A 162 4.04 -23.41 4.88
N ASN A 163 4.73 -24.24 4.08
CA ASN A 163 5.60 -25.32 4.58
C ASN A 163 6.97 -24.84 5.10
N ILE A 164 7.49 -23.72 4.58
CA ILE A 164 8.76 -23.15 5.01
C ILE A 164 8.50 -21.72 5.45
N LYS A 165 8.65 -21.48 6.75
CA LYS A 165 8.40 -20.17 7.36
C LYS A 165 9.68 -19.57 7.90
N LEU A 166 9.77 -18.25 7.80
CA LEU A 166 10.71 -17.43 8.54
C LEU A 166 9.85 -16.51 9.40
N PHE A 167 9.96 -16.63 10.72
CA PHE A 167 8.97 -16.09 11.66
C PHE A 167 7.58 -16.67 11.42
N GLU A 168 6.53 -15.85 11.39
CA GLU A 168 5.15 -16.29 11.13
C GLU A 168 4.87 -16.42 9.62
N MET A 169 5.66 -15.74 8.77
CA MET A 169 5.43 -15.67 7.33
C MET A 169 6.11 -16.80 6.55
N PRO A 170 5.42 -17.36 5.54
CA PRO A 170 6.07 -18.17 4.51
C PRO A 170 7.22 -17.44 3.82
N VAL A 171 8.32 -18.13 3.51
CA VAL A 171 9.47 -17.50 2.84
C VAL A 171 9.08 -16.81 1.52
N LEU A 172 8.19 -17.45 0.74
CA LEU A 172 7.67 -16.85 -0.50
C LEU A 172 6.76 -15.65 -0.25
N GLY A 173 6.17 -15.55 0.94
CA GLY A 173 5.35 -14.40 1.35
C GLY A 173 6.15 -13.10 1.37
N PHE A 174 7.45 -13.16 1.71
CA PHE A 174 8.30 -11.96 1.73
C PHE A 174 8.40 -11.26 0.37
N LEU A 175 8.14 -11.98 -0.73
CA LEU A 175 8.11 -11.41 -2.09
C LEU A 175 6.95 -10.41 -2.29
N GLY A 176 5.95 -10.39 -1.41
CA GLY A 176 4.86 -9.42 -1.43
C GLY A 176 5.27 -8.04 -0.91
N PHE A 177 6.24 -7.94 0.00
CA PHE A 177 6.61 -6.65 0.60
C PHE A 177 7.31 -5.67 -0.36
N PRO A 178 8.23 -6.09 -1.25
CA PRO A 178 8.83 -5.19 -2.24
C PRO A 178 7.78 -4.52 -3.16
N PRO A 179 6.88 -5.24 -3.86
CA PRO A 179 5.88 -4.59 -4.70
C PRO A 179 4.84 -3.81 -3.89
N PHE A 180 4.53 -4.21 -2.65
CA PHE A 180 3.67 -3.44 -1.76
C PHE A 180 4.19 -2.02 -1.48
N ALA A 181 5.51 -1.85 -1.31
CA ALA A 181 6.09 -0.52 -1.17
C ALA A 181 5.92 0.35 -2.43
N VAL A 182 5.96 -0.28 -3.60
CA VAL A 182 5.68 0.39 -4.88
C VAL A 182 4.21 0.81 -4.96
N GLU A 183 3.28 -0.06 -4.58
CA GLU A 183 1.86 0.32 -4.50
C GLU A 183 1.62 1.50 -3.56
N CYS A 184 2.23 1.46 -2.37
CA CYS A 184 2.15 2.55 -1.41
C CYS A 184 2.60 3.89 -2.01
N TYR A 185 3.70 3.89 -2.76
CA TYR A 185 4.18 5.07 -3.49
C TYR A 185 3.15 5.59 -4.49
N VAL A 186 2.70 4.73 -5.41
CA VAL A 186 1.79 5.10 -6.51
C VAL A 186 0.44 5.57 -5.97
N MET A 187 -0.10 4.89 -4.95
CA MET A 187 -1.35 5.26 -4.29
C MET A 187 -1.23 6.61 -3.59
N MET A 188 -0.12 6.88 -2.90
CA MET A 188 0.10 8.16 -2.24
C MET A 188 0.19 9.31 -3.24
N THR A 189 0.86 9.10 -4.37
CA THR A 189 0.87 10.07 -5.46
C THR A 189 -0.53 10.36 -6.00
N SER A 190 -1.35 9.32 -6.22
CA SER A 190 -2.74 9.51 -6.68
C SER A 190 -3.63 10.19 -5.63
N LEU A 191 -3.39 9.94 -4.34
CA LEU A 191 -4.10 10.60 -3.24
C LEU A 191 -3.78 12.10 -3.20
N PHE A 192 -2.52 12.50 -3.41
CA PHE A 192 -2.14 13.91 -3.51
C PHE A 192 -2.75 14.58 -4.74
N LEU A 193 -2.75 13.91 -5.88
CA LEU A 193 -3.45 14.38 -7.08
C LEU A 193 -4.94 14.62 -6.82
N LEU A 194 -5.62 13.66 -6.17
CA LEU A 194 -7.03 13.78 -5.82
C LEU A 194 -7.27 14.99 -4.91
N ARG A 195 -6.44 15.16 -3.87
CA ARG A 195 -6.50 16.33 -2.98
C ARG A 195 -6.33 17.63 -3.77
N ASP A 196 -5.34 17.72 -4.65
CA ASP A 196 -5.05 18.92 -5.43
C ASP A 196 -6.20 19.28 -6.37
N LYS A 197 -6.81 18.29 -7.03
CA LYS A 197 -8.02 18.49 -7.86
C LYS A 197 -9.23 18.94 -7.01
N LEU A 198 -9.41 18.35 -5.83
CA LEU A 198 -10.51 18.70 -4.93
C LEU A 198 -10.35 20.10 -4.33
N VAL A 199 -9.13 20.56 -4.04
CA VAL A 199 -8.87 21.90 -3.49
C VAL A 199 -8.76 22.96 -4.59
N GLY A 200 -8.15 22.63 -5.72
CA GLY A 200 -7.68 23.58 -6.74
C GLY A 200 -8.66 23.91 -7.87
N GLY A 201 -9.95 23.55 -7.79
CA GLY A 201 -10.87 23.66 -8.93
C GLY A 201 -10.86 25.02 -9.64
N PHE A 202 -11.03 24.97 -10.98
CA PHE A 202 -10.88 26.06 -11.94
C PHE A 202 -11.42 27.41 -11.44
N GLY A 203 -10.53 28.42 -11.40
CA GLY A 203 -10.91 29.85 -11.33
C GLY A 203 -11.17 30.46 -9.95
N SER A 204 -10.60 29.95 -8.85
CA SER A 204 -10.91 30.47 -7.50
C SER A 204 -9.94 31.54 -6.98
N GLU A 205 -10.48 32.70 -6.62
CA GLU A 205 -9.84 33.71 -5.74
C GLU A 205 -9.23 33.08 -4.48
N SER A 206 -8.13 33.68 -3.97
CA SER A 206 -7.33 33.18 -2.84
C SER A 206 -8.14 32.81 -1.59
N THR A 207 -9.14 33.64 -1.23
CA THR A 207 -10.00 33.42 -0.06
C THR A 207 -10.91 32.19 -0.22
N ARG A 208 -11.48 32.01 -1.41
CA ARG A 208 -12.37 30.87 -1.71
C ARG A 208 -11.59 29.55 -1.79
N LYS A 209 -10.30 29.59 -2.18
CA LYS A 209 -9.38 28.44 -2.10
C LYS A 209 -9.08 28.03 -0.66
N HIS A 210 -8.91 28.98 0.26
CA HIS A 210 -8.67 28.68 1.68
C HIS A 210 -9.87 27.99 2.34
N CYS A 211 -11.09 28.53 2.18
CA CYS A 211 -12.31 27.90 2.70
C CYS A 211 -12.52 26.48 2.11
N ARG A 212 -12.29 26.31 0.81
CA ARG A 212 -12.39 25.01 0.15
C ARG A 212 -11.36 24.01 0.67
N SER A 213 -10.12 24.44 0.91
CA SER A 213 -9.10 23.59 1.53
C SER A 213 -9.49 23.12 2.92
N ARG A 214 -10.07 23.99 3.76
CA ARG A 214 -10.56 23.60 5.10
C ARG A 214 -11.71 22.61 5.00
N LEU A 215 -12.68 22.88 4.13
CA LEU A 215 -13.81 21.98 3.90
C LEU A 215 -13.36 20.59 3.41
N VAL A 216 -12.53 20.53 2.38
CA VAL A 216 -11.97 19.26 1.86
C VAL A 216 -11.20 18.52 2.95
N GLY A 217 -10.43 19.24 3.77
CA GLY A 217 -9.74 18.67 4.92
C GLY A 217 -10.70 18.04 5.93
N SER A 218 -11.71 18.78 6.40
CA SER A 218 -12.71 18.29 7.36
C SER A 218 -13.50 17.10 6.82
N VAL A 219 -13.94 17.17 5.55
CA VAL A 219 -14.67 16.07 4.90
C VAL A 219 -13.77 14.83 4.77
N SER A 220 -12.51 15.00 4.37
CA SER A 220 -11.55 13.89 4.26
C SER A 220 -11.29 13.23 5.61
N ILE A 221 -11.19 14.01 6.69
CA ILE A 221 -11.06 13.47 8.06
C ILE A 221 -12.29 12.65 8.43
N LEU A 222 -13.50 13.17 8.19
CA LEU A 222 -14.75 12.48 8.53
C LEU A 222 -14.91 11.18 7.73
N VAL A 223 -14.60 11.21 6.43
CA VAL A 223 -14.59 10.01 5.58
C VAL A 223 -13.56 9.00 6.08
N ALA A 224 -12.35 9.44 6.43
CA ALA A 224 -11.32 8.56 6.98
C ALA A 224 -11.78 7.94 8.30
N MET A 225 -12.33 8.71 9.23
CA MET A 225 -12.86 8.21 10.51
C MET A 225 -13.96 7.16 10.29
N CYS A 226 -14.89 7.42 9.37
CA CYS A 226 -15.93 6.45 9.01
C CYS A 226 -15.31 5.16 8.47
N LEU A 227 -14.34 5.26 7.55
CA LEU A 227 -13.63 4.11 7.01
C LEU A 227 -12.90 3.32 8.10
N TYR A 228 -12.21 3.99 9.03
CA TYR A 228 -11.57 3.34 10.18
C TYR A 228 -12.58 2.57 11.02
N CYS A 229 -13.70 3.20 11.41
CA CYS A 229 -14.73 2.55 12.21
C CYS A 229 -15.31 1.30 11.51
N VAL A 230 -15.62 1.41 10.21
CA VAL A 230 -16.16 0.29 9.43
C VAL A 230 -15.13 -0.83 9.32
N VAL A 231 -13.91 -0.53 8.88
CA VAL A 231 -12.88 -1.56 8.65
C VAL A 231 -12.45 -2.21 9.95
N PHE A 232 -12.28 -1.46 11.05
CA PHE A 232 -11.94 -2.04 12.35
C PHE A 232 -13.03 -2.97 12.88
N SER A 233 -14.29 -2.62 12.67
CA SER A 233 -15.42 -3.50 13.02
C SER A 233 -15.40 -4.78 12.19
N LEU A 234 -15.01 -4.71 10.90
CA LEU A 234 -14.88 -5.88 10.04
C LEU A 234 -13.68 -6.75 10.45
N ILE A 235 -12.54 -6.15 10.80
CA ILE A 235 -11.35 -6.84 11.32
C ILE A 235 -11.72 -7.62 12.59
N ASP A 236 -12.36 -6.96 13.55
CA ASP A 236 -12.78 -7.59 14.81
C ASP A 236 -13.72 -8.78 14.57
N LYS A 237 -14.60 -8.67 13.57
CA LYS A 237 -15.62 -9.70 13.27
C LYS A 237 -15.07 -10.89 12.49
N TYR A 238 -14.17 -10.66 11.54
CA TYR A 238 -13.77 -11.68 10.55
C TYR A 238 -12.30 -12.06 10.57
N THR A 239 -11.42 -11.17 11.04
CA THR A 239 -9.96 -11.36 10.95
C THR A 239 -9.35 -11.69 12.31
N VAL A 240 -9.93 -11.21 13.42
CA VAL A 240 -9.47 -11.54 14.77
C VAL A 240 -10.01 -12.91 15.21
N ILE A 241 -9.10 -13.80 15.61
CA ILE A 241 -9.45 -15.16 16.09
C ILE A 241 -9.48 -15.22 17.62
N SER A 242 -8.84 -14.28 18.32
CA SER A 242 -8.64 -14.25 19.79
C SER A 242 -9.90 -14.31 20.68
N PHE A 243 -11.10 -14.21 20.10
CA PHE A 243 -12.38 -14.18 20.81
C PHE A 243 -13.26 -15.40 20.57
N ARG A 244 -12.74 -16.43 19.88
CA ARG A 244 -13.42 -17.70 19.65
C ARG A 244 -12.89 -18.78 20.58
#